data_AF-A0A7C3F3N3-F1
#
_entry.id   AF-A0A7C3F3N3-F1
#
_cell.length_a   1.000
_cell.length_b   1.000
_cell.length_c   1.000
_cell.angle_alpha   90.00
_cell.angle_beta   90.00
_cell.angle_gamma   90.00
#
_symmetry.space_group_name_H-M   'P 1'
#
loop_
_entity.id
_entity.type
_entity.pdbx_description
1 polymer ?
#
loop_
_entity_poly.entity_id
_entity_poly.type
_entity_poly.pdbx_seq_one_letter_code
_entity_poly.pdbx_strand_id
1 'polypeptide(L)'
;MNILDEIGNTFETGDLAELISNAPKSKRTMDFIIPNKRHPSIIIESSYLVTTSSGQGDKSKTEISIETLIKEHYPNSIFLGFVDGIGWYVRKGDLKRMVSAYNDVFTYHPEELDRFRNFLLEFFSFN
;
A
#
# COMPACT_ATOMS: atom_id res chain seq x y z
N MET A 1 12.27 20.22 -0.43
CA MET A 1 12.67 18.96 -1.08
C MET A 1 11.78 17.88 -0.53
N ASN A 2 11.18 17.04 -1.38
CA ASN A 2 10.34 15.96 -0.87
C ASN A 2 11.23 14.76 -0.49
N ILE A 3 10.71 13.79 0.27
CA ILE A 3 11.51 12.63 0.73
C ILE A 3 11.99 11.74 -0.43
N LEU A 4 11.26 11.69 -1.55
CA LEU A 4 11.68 10.91 -2.72
C LEU A 4 12.89 11.54 -3.41
N ASP A 5 12.94 12.88 -3.48
CA ASP A 5 14.11 13.61 -3.97
C ASP A 5 15.35 13.32 -3.10
N GLU A 6 15.16 13.27 -1.77
CA GLU A 6 16.24 12.99 -0.80
C GLU A 6 16.85 11.59 -0.99
N ILE A 7 16.02 10.59 -1.27
CA ILE A 7 16.45 9.21 -1.50
C ILE A 7 16.72 8.90 -2.98
N GLY A 8 16.70 9.92 -3.86
CA GLY A 8 16.96 9.76 -5.30
C GLY A 8 15.97 8.83 -6.03
N ASN A 9 14.73 8.74 -5.56
CA ASN A 9 13.70 7.89 -6.16
C ASN A 9 12.55 8.71 -6.78
N THR A 10 11.73 8.01 -7.56
CA THR A 10 10.50 8.54 -8.14
C THR A 10 9.32 7.66 -7.71
N PHE A 11 8.11 8.00 -8.15
CA PHE A 11 6.97 7.12 -7.99
C PHE A 11 6.05 7.22 -9.20
N GLU A 12 5.25 6.19 -9.39
CA GLU A 12 4.14 6.17 -10.32
C GLU A 12 2.84 5.83 -9.58
N THR A 13 1.71 6.13 -10.21
CA THR A 13 0.38 5.65 -9.79
C THR A 13 -0.21 4.80 -10.90
N GLY A 14 -1.21 3.97 -10.58
CA GLY A 14 -1.92 3.16 -11.58
C GLY A 14 -1.77 1.66 -11.39
N ASP A 15 -1.98 0.92 -12.47
CA ASP A 15 -1.96 -0.54 -12.46
C ASP A 15 -0.54 -1.10 -12.61
N LEU A 16 -0.19 -2.10 -11.80
CA LEU A 16 1.08 -2.81 -11.91
C LEU A 16 1.19 -3.56 -13.25
N ALA A 17 2.31 -3.39 -13.95
CA ALA A 17 2.46 -3.80 -15.34
C ALA A 17 2.22 -5.30 -15.58
N GLU A 18 2.65 -6.14 -14.65
CA GLU A 18 2.50 -7.59 -14.73
C GLU A 18 1.05 -8.03 -14.50
N LEU A 19 0.33 -7.34 -13.61
CA LEU A 19 -1.07 -7.65 -13.31
C LEU A 19 -2.02 -7.24 -14.44
N ILE A 20 -1.63 -6.29 -15.30
CA ILE A 20 -2.40 -5.95 -16.51
C ILE A 20 -2.52 -7.17 -17.43
N SER A 21 -1.45 -7.94 -17.58
CA SER A 21 -1.42 -9.11 -18.47
C SER A 21 -1.91 -10.38 -17.77
N ASN A 22 -1.51 -10.59 -16.51
CA ASN A 22 -1.69 -11.87 -15.83
C ASN A 22 -2.92 -11.93 -14.92
N ALA A 23 -3.40 -10.78 -14.44
CA ALA A 23 -4.55 -10.68 -13.53
C ALA A 23 -5.53 -9.54 -13.91
N PRO A 24 -5.93 -9.36 -15.19
CA PRO A 24 -6.64 -8.16 -15.65
C PRO A 24 -8.00 -7.91 -14.96
N LYS A 25 -8.64 -8.96 -14.43
CA LYS A 25 -9.94 -8.89 -13.73
C LYS A 25 -9.83 -8.67 -12.23
N SER A 26 -8.65 -8.93 -11.66
CA SER A 26 -8.39 -8.89 -10.21
C SER A 26 -7.40 -7.79 -9.82
N LYS A 27 -6.72 -7.19 -10.80
CA LYS A 27 -5.83 -6.04 -10.61
C LYS A 27 -6.59 -4.85 -10.04
N ARG A 28 -5.84 -4.02 -9.33
CA ARG A 28 -6.32 -2.75 -8.81
C ARG A 28 -5.30 -1.66 -9.13
N THR A 29 -5.81 -0.45 -9.31
CA THR A 29 -4.99 0.77 -9.41
C THR A 29 -4.44 1.10 -8.04
N MET A 30 -3.12 1.13 -7.92
CA MET A 30 -2.42 1.46 -6.68
C MET A 30 -2.19 2.96 -6.58
N ASP A 31 -2.26 3.49 -5.35
CA ASP A 31 -2.05 4.90 -5.07
C ASP A 31 -0.59 5.33 -5.29
N PHE A 32 0.38 4.55 -4.81
CA PHE A 32 1.80 4.83 -5.02
C PHE A 32 2.60 3.56 -5.31
N ILE A 33 3.51 3.67 -6.28
CA ILE A 33 4.40 2.59 -6.71
C ILE A 33 5.79 3.17 -6.85
N ILE A 34 6.71 2.74 -6.00
CA ILE A 34 8.08 3.25 -5.92
C ILE A 34 9.05 2.14 -6.36
N PRO A 35 9.99 2.39 -7.28
CA PRO A 35 10.11 3.63 -8.06
C PRO A 35 9.11 3.72 -9.22
N ASN A 36 8.67 2.58 -9.77
CA ASN A 36 7.82 2.54 -10.97
C ASN A 36 7.04 1.21 -11.10
N LYS A 37 6.08 1.15 -12.03
CA LYS A 37 5.20 0.00 -12.31
C LYS A 37 5.89 -1.25 -12.86
N ARG A 38 7.11 -1.12 -13.41
CA ARG A 38 7.82 -2.26 -14.02
C ARG A 38 8.63 -3.02 -12.97
N HIS A 39 9.32 -2.30 -12.10
CA HIS A 39 10.14 -2.87 -11.04
C HIS A 39 9.79 -2.21 -9.71
N PRO A 40 8.60 -2.48 -9.15
CA PRO A 40 8.20 -1.91 -7.88
C PRO A 40 9.04 -2.50 -6.74
N SER A 41 9.58 -1.64 -5.88
CA SER A 41 10.19 -2.02 -4.61
C SER A 41 9.20 -1.84 -3.46
N ILE A 42 8.40 -0.77 -3.50
CA ILE A 42 7.37 -0.46 -2.51
C ILE A 42 6.06 -0.13 -3.24
N ILE A 43 4.97 -0.73 -2.79
CA ILE A 43 3.61 -0.49 -3.27
C ILE A 43 2.79 -0.01 -2.07
N ILE A 44 2.06 1.10 -2.22
CA ILE A 44 1.33 1.72 -1.12
C ILE A 44 -0.12 1.95 -1.53
N GLU A 45 -1.02 1.59 -0.62
CA GLU A 45 -2.45 1.85 -0.73
C GLU A 45 -2.94 2.68 0.46
N SER A 46 -3.70 3.73 0.19
CA SER A 46 -4.26 4.63 1.19
C SER A 46 -5.74 4.35 1.44
N SER A 47 -6.14 4.46 2.70
CA SER A 47 -7.51 4.24 3.15
C SER A 47 -7.96 5.41 4.02
N TYR A 48 -9.04 6.07 3.59
CA TYR A 48 -9.64 7.22 4.26
C TYR A 48 -11.15 7.06 4.42
N LEU A 49 -11.66 7.81 5.40
CA LEU A 49 -12.99 7.86 6.05
C LEU A 49 -14.24 7.68 5.19
N VAL A 50 -14.17 7.85 3.87
CA VAL A 50 -15.36 7.91 3.02
C VAL A 50 -15.64 6.56 2.37
N THR A 51 -15.99 5.56 3.19
CA THR A 51 -16.56 4.30 2.69
C THR A 51 -17.77 3.87 3.51
N THR A 52 -18.85 3.51 2.82
CA THR A 52 -20.02 2.88 3.45
C THR A 52 -19.61 1.57 4.12
N SER A 53 -20.40 1.07 5.06
CA SER A 53 -20.06 -0.17 5.77
C SER A 53 -19.83 -1.34 4.80
N SER A 54 -20.61 -1.49 3.72
CA SER A 54 -20.34 -2.49 2.69
C SER A 54 -19.00 -2.26 1.99
N GLY A 55 -18.70 -1.02 1.60
CA GLY A 55 -17.43 -0.64 0.97
C GLY A 55 -16.20 -0.95 1.82
N GLN A 56 -16.30 -0.83 3.15
CA GLN A 56 -15.21 -1.21 4.07
C GLN A 56 -14.95 -2.72 4.09
N GLY A 57 -16.02 -3.52 4.06
CA GLY A 57 -15.91 -4.99 4.00
C GLY A 57 -15.34 -5.46 2.66
N ASP A 58 -15.78 -4.85 1.57
CA ASP A 58 -15.27 -5.15 0.22
C ASP A 58 -13.80 -4.73 0.10
N LYS A 59 -13.44 -3.53 0.58
CA LYS A 59 -12.05 -3.07 0.62
C LYS A 59 -11.15 -4.06 1.36
N SER A 60 -11.54 -4.51 2.56
CA SER A 60 -10.78 -5.50 3.33
C SER A 60 -10.51 -6.79 2.54
N LYS A 61 -11.50 -7.29 1.79
CA LYS A 61 -11.31 -8.48 0.92
C LYS A 61 -10.41 -8.18 -0.27
N THR A 62 -10.57 -7.00 -0.87
CA THR A 62 -9.74 -6.56 -1.99
C THR A 62 -8.28 -6.48 -1.59
N GLU A 63 -7.93 -5.88 -0.45
CA GLU A 63 -6.51 -5.78 -0.05
C GLU A 63 -5.85 -7.14 0.16
N ILE A 64 -6.57 -8.12 0.72
CA ILE A 64 -6.07 -9.51 0.82
C ILE A 64 -5.81 -10.09 -0.57
N SER A 65 -6.75 -9.91 -1.50
CA SER A 65 -6.57 -10.41 -2.86
C SER A 65 -5.39 -9.74 -3.57
N ILE A 66 -5.16 -8.45 -3.31
CA ILE A 66 -4.02 -7.72 -3.88
C ILE A 66 -2.71 -8.19 -3.26
N GLU A 67 -2.66 -8.42 -1.95
CA GLU A 67 -1.49 -8.99 -1.29
C GLU A 67 -1.07 -10.32 -1.92
N THR A 68 -2.03 -11.20 -2.23
CA THR A 68 -1.74 -12.49 -2.85
C THR A 68 -1.14 -12.31 -4.25
N LEU A 69 -1.68 -11.39 -5.04
CA LEU A 69 -1.15 -11.07 -6.36
C LEU A 69 0.24 -10.43 -6.30
N ILE A 70 0.49 -9.54 -5.33
CA ILE A 70 1.80 -8.92 -5.13
C ILE A 70 2.82 -9.99 -4.75
N LYS A 71 2.50 -10.92 -3.85
CA LYS A 71 3.40 -12.01 -3.48
C LYS A 71 3.74 -12.94 -4.65
N GLU A 72 2.78 -13.18 -5.53
CA GLU A 72 2.95 -14.07 -6.68
C GLU A 72 3.81 -13.43 -7.79
N HIS A 73 3.52 -12.18 -8.14
CA HIS A 73 4.13 -11.50 -9.28
C HIS A 73 5.32 -10.61 -8.91
N TYR A 74 5.34 -10.10 -7.68
CA TYR A 74 6.33 -9.15 -7.18
C TYR A 74 6.86 -9.57 -5.79
N PRO A 75 7.47 -10.77 -5.65
CA PRO A 75 7.84 -11.33 -4.35
C PRO A 75 8.86 -10.52 -3.56
N ASN A 76 9.58 -9.60 -4.22
CA ASN A 76 10.56 -8.72 -3.60
C ASN A 76 10.00 -7.33 -3.26
N SER A 77 8.74 -7.04 -3.58
CA SER A 77 8.10 -5.77 -3.24
C SER A 77 7.50 -5.80 -1.85
N ILE A 78 7.52 -4.66 -1.16
CA ILE A 78 6.84 -4.45 0.10
C ILE A 78 5.49 -3.77 -0.18
N PHE A 79 4.41 -4.32 0.36
CA PHE A 79 3.07 -3.74 0.29
C PHE A 79 2.71 -3.04 1.61
N LEU A 80 2.47 -1.73 1.55
CA LEU A 80 2.22 -0.87 2.72
C LEU A 80 0.80 -0.30 2.70
N GLY A 81 0.19 -0.21 3.88
CA GLY A 81 -1.11 0.41 4.06
C GLY A 81 -1.03 1.75 4.80
N PHE A 82 -1.71 2.78 4.31
CA PHE A 82 -1.97 4.01 5.06
C PHE A 82 -3.42 4.05 5.52
N VAL A 83 -3.67 4.09 6.83
CA VAL A 83 -5.01 3.93 7.38
C VAL A 83 -5.31 5.05 8.38
N ASP A 84 -6.49 5.68 8.25
CA ASP A 84 -6.94 6.75 9.15
C ASP A 84 -7.37 6.28 10.55
N GLY A 85 -7.71 4.99 10.68
CA GLY A 85 -8.19 4.35 11.90
C GLY A 85 -9.63 4.73 12.30
N ILE A 86 -9.97 6.02 12.27
CA ILE A 86 -11.26 6.54 12.74
C ILE A 86 -12.43 6.03 11.89
N GLY A 87 -12.26 5.89 10.57
CA GLY A 87 -13.29 5.33 9.69
C GLY A 87 -13.65 3.89 10.05
N TRP A 88 -12.76 3.20 10.76
CA TRP A 88 -12.84 1.78 11.07
C TRP A 88 -13.25 1.47 12.51
N TYR A 89 -13.51 2.50 13.33
CA TYR A 89 -13.75 2.35 14.77
C TYR A 89 -14.86 1.33 15.11
N VAL A 90 -15.94 1.31 14.33
CA VAL A 90 -17.06 0.37 14.49
C VAL A 90 -16.89 -0.94 13.69
N ARG A 91 -15.84 -1.06 12.88
CA ARG A 91 -15.52 -2.22 12.02
C ARG A 91 -14.13 -2.81 12.30
N LYS A 92 -13.80 -2.95 13.58
CA LYS A 92 -12.49 -3.46 14.05
C LYS A 92 -12.09 -4.81 13.43
N GLY A 93 -13.06 -5.68 13.15
CA GLY A 93 -12.81 -6.98 12.52
C GLY A 93 -12.33 -6.87 11.07
N ASP A 94 -12.96 -6.00 10.27
CA ASP A 94 -12.55 -5.76 8.89
C ASP A 94 -11.26 -4.95 8.81
N LEU A 95 -11.06 -4.02 9.76
CA LEU A 95 -9.76 -3.36 9.93
C LEU A 95 -8.66 -4.38 10.18
N LYS A 96 -8.84 -5.27 11.17
CA LYS A 96 -7.86 -6.30 11.52
C LYS A 96 -7.52 -7.19 10.31
N ARG A 97 -8.53 -7.54 9.52
CA ARG A 97 -8.36 -8.33 8.29
C ARG A 97 -7.64 -7.54 7.19
N MET A 98 -7.95 -6.26 7.02
CA MET A 98 -7.30 -5.40 6.04
C MET A 98 -5.82 -5.18 6.41
N VAL A 99 -5.53 -4.84 7.68
CA VAL A 99 -4.14 -4.58 8.11
C VAL A 99 -3.26 -5.82 8.02
N SER A 100 -3.82 -7.03 8.13
CA SER A 100 -3.05 -8.27 7.93
C SER A 100 -2.63 -8.55 6.47
N ALA A 101 -3.16 -7.79 5.51
CA ALA A 101 -2.75 -7.88 4.11
C ALA A 101 -1.50 -7.05 3.81
N TYR A 102 -1.13 -6.10 4.67
CA TYR A 102 0.07 -5.29 4.44
C TYR A 102 1.28 -5.88 5.17
N ASN A 103 2.46 -5.63 4.65
CA ASN A 103 3.71 -5.90 5.35
C ASN A 103 3.89 -4.98 6.56
N ASP A 104 3.47 -3.72 6.44
CA ASP A 104 3.42 -2.75 7.53
C ASP A 104 2.30 -1.73 7.26
N VAL A 105 1.81 -1.08 8.33
CA VAL A 105 0.72 -0.11 8.27
C VAL A 105 1.11 1.16 8.99
N PHE A 106 0.92 2.28 8.30
CA PHE A 106 1.12 3.62 8.83
C PHE A 106 -0.22 4.31 9.01
N THR A 107 -0.24 5.34 9.86
CA THR A 107 -1.36 6.26 9.96
C THR A 107 -0.92 7.66 9.53
N TYR A 108 -1.88 8.58 9.43
CA TYR A 108 -1.60 9.98 9.13
C TYR A 108 -1.16 10.78 10.38
N HIS A 109 -0.93 10.11 11.52
CA HIS A 109 -0.37 10.75 12.70
C HIS A 109 1.07 11.21 12.40
N PRO A 110 1.51 12.41 12.83
CA PRO A 110 2.84 12.93 12.52
C PRO A 110 3.98 11.96 12.84
N GLU A 111 3.92 11.27 13.99
CA GLU A 111 4.92 10.28 14.39
C GLU A 111 5.00 9.08 13.43
N GLU A 112 3.88 8.66 12.85
CA GLU A 112 3.84 7.58 11.86
C GLU A 112 4.36 8.04 10.50
N LEU A 113 4.19 9.32 10.16
CA LEU A 113 4.82 9.92 8.97
C LEU A 113 6.34 10.00 9.13
N ASP A 114 6.83 10.35 10.31
CA ASP A 114 8.26 10.32 10.63
C ASP A 114 8.80 8.89 10.62
N ARG A 115 8.04 7.92 11.15
CA ARG A 115 8.38 6.49 11.06
C ARG A 115 8.46 6.01 9.61
N PHE A 116 7.51 6.41 8.76
CA PHE A 116 7.53 6.09 7.33
C PHE A 116 8.73 6.72 6.62
N ARG A 117 9.07 7.97 6.95
CA ARG A 117 10.26 8.64 6.43
C ARG A 117 11.53 7.86 6.77
N ASN A 118 11.71 7.48 8.03
CA ASN A 118 12.86 6.69 8.47
C ASN A 118 12.91 5.32 7.80
N PHE A 119 11.76 4.66 7.67
CA PHE A 119 11.64 3.41 6.92
C PHE A 119 12.15 3.56 5.48
N LEU A 120 11.75 4.60 4.75
CA LEU A 120 12.23 4.84 3.37
C LEU A 120 13.74 5.08 3.33
N LEU A 121 14.27 5.89 4.26
CA LEU A 121 15.71 6.16 4.34
C LEU A 121 16.49 4.87 4.56
N GLU A 122 16.06 4.03 5.50
CA GLU A 122 16.71 2.74 5.77
C GLU A 122 16.59 1.80 4.57
N PHE A 123 15.38 1.65 4.01
CA PHE A 123 15.11 0.73 2.91
C PHE A 123 15.97 1.01 1.66
N PHE A 124 16.22 2.27 1.33
CA PHE A 124 17.03 2.67 0.17
C PHE A 124 18.49 2.99 0.49
N SER A 125 18.90 3.02 1.77
CA SER A 125 20.33 3.16 2.13
C SER A 125 21.11 1.84 2.01
N PHE A 126 20.42 0.70 2.11
CA PHE A 126 21.03 -0.64 2.10
C PHE A 126 20.81 -1.44 0.82
N ASN A 127 20.11 -0.87 -0.18
CA ASN A 127 19.84 -1.49 -1.49
C ASN A 127 20.40 -0.62 -2.61
#